data_AF-A0A1L3J9F7-F1
#
_entry.id   AF-A0A1L3J9F7-F1
#
_cell.length_a   1.000
_cell.length_b   1.000
_cell.length_c   1.000
_cell.angle_alpha   90.00
_cell.angle_beta   90.00
_cell.angle_gamma   90.00
#
_symmetry.space_group_name_H-M   'P 1'
#
loop_
_entity.id
_entity.type
_entity.pdbx_description
1 polymer ?
#
loop_
_entity_poly.entity_id
_entity_poly.type
_entity_poly.pdbx_seq_one_letter_code
_entity_poly.pdbx_strand_id
1 'polypeptide(L)'
;MAQNDGKNGEPTVNEILSSIKKIIAQDDGLRTRTRDRAARDVLELSADNAVDDHDMPHMTAPLDGQFDDDAGLIDNAKAQSLRHSLSALATLAEPGVSPQIVRSGETSLEGMVREMLKPVLKQWLDDNLPDMVEAMVAKEIARITRKG
;
A
#
# COMPACT_ATOMS: atom_id res chain seq x y z
N MET A 1 43.78 36.13 10.21
CA MET A 1 43.79 34.72 9.77
C MET A 1 42.68 34.01 10.54
N ALA A 2 41.54 33.77 9.90
CA ALA A 2 40.55 32.77 10.32
C ALA A 2 39.70 32.44 9.09
N GLN A 3 39.79 31.17 8.68
CA GLN A 3 39.32 30.58 7.44
C GLN A 3 37.81 30.77 7.20
N ASN A 4 37.48 31.08 5.95
CA ASN A 4 36.16 31.03 5.36
C ASN A 4 35.91 29.60 4.84
N ASP A 5 35.01 28.84 5.47
CA ASP A 5 34.51 27.56 4.95
C ASP A 5 32.99 27.62 4.74
N GLY A 6 32.60 28.26 3.65
CA GLY A 6 31.30 28.05 3.03
C GLY A 6 31.32 26.74 2.22
N LYS A 7 30.79 25.66 2.79
CA LYS A 7 30.45 24.43 2.05
C LYS A 7 28.94 24.19 2.10
N ASN A 8 28.21 25.00 1.34
CA ASN A 8 26.86 24.65 0.90
C ASN A 8 26.98 23.95 -0.46
N GLY A 9 26.44 22.73 -0.60
CA GLY A 9 25.82 22.36 -1.88
C GLY A 9 25.75 20.89 -2.26
N GLU A 10 26.77 20.08 -1.99
CA GLU A 10 26.78 18.69 -2.50
C GLU A 10 26.77 17.70 -1.33
N PRO A 11 25.68 16.94 -1.13
CA PRO A 11 25.63 15.94 -0.08
C PRO A 11 26.72 14.90 -0.36
N THR A 12 27.55 14.65 0.64
CA THR A 12 28.61 13.65 0.54
C THR A 12 27.99 12.27 0.35
N VAL A 13 28.68 11.36 -0.34
CA VAL A 13 28.22 9.98 -0.55
C VAL A 13 27.80 9.32 0.77
N ASN A 14 28.51 9.61 1.86
CA ASN A 14 28.18 9.08 3.18
C ASN A 14 26.87 9.67 3.74
N GLU A 15 26.55 10.93 3.48
CA GLU A 15 25.26 11.56 3.85
C GLU A 15 24.10 10.98 3.04
N ILE A 16 24.31 10.74 1.74
CA ILE A 16 23.30 10.09 0.89
C ILE A 16 23.00 8.68 1.42
N LEU A 17 24.03 7.89 1.71
CA LEU A 17 23.89 6.54 2.27
C LEU A 17 23.25 6.56 3.67
N SER A 18 23.58 7.55 4.49
CA SER A 18 22.99 7.74 5.82
C SER A 18 21.51 8.09 5.75
N SER A 19 21.11 8.93 4.77
CA SER A 19 19.71 9.32 4.55
C SER A 19 18.86 8.13 4.05
N ILE A 20 19.38 7.36 3.09
CA ILE A 20 18.70 6.15 2.58
C ILE A 20 18.53 5.12 3.71
N LYS A 21 19.58 4.87 4.51
CA LYS A 21 19.51 3.95 5.64
C LYS A 21 18.49 4.40 6.70
N LYS A 22 18.41 5.70 6.97
CA LYS A 22 17.44 6.28 7.92
C LYS A 22 16.00 6.13 7.43
N ILE A 23 15.74 6.35 6.15
CA ILE A 23 14.41 6.19 5.55
C ILE A 23 13.95 4.72 5.60
N ILE A 24 14.85 3.77 5.28
CA ILE A 24 14.52 2.32 5.32
C ILE A 24 14.25 1.85 6.75
N ALA A 25 15.07 2.25 7.72
CA ALA A 25 14.85 1.90 9.12
C ALA A 25 13.58 2.54 9.70
N GLN A 26 13.23 3.75 9.24
CA GLN A 26 12.00 4.42 9.62
C GLN A 26 10.76 3.73 9.01
N ASP A 27 10.84 3.23 7.77
CA ASP A 27 9.75 2.51 7.09
C ASP A 27 9.47 1.13 7.74
N ASP A 28 10.51 0.40 8.14
CA ASP A 28 10.36 -0.93 8.76
C ASP A 28 9.60 -0.85 10.11
N GLY A 29 9.76 0.25 10.83
CA GLY A 29 9.00 0.54 12.05
C GLY A 29 7.51 0.79 11.81
N LEU A 30 7.14 1.45 10.71
CA LEU A 30 5.72 1.64 10.33
C LEU A 30 5.07 0.32 9.90
N ARG A 31 5.82 -0.54 9.18
CA ARG A 31 5.36 -1.87 8.74
C ARG A 31 5.15 -2.84 9.90
N THR A 32 6.00 -2.78 10.92
CA THR A 32 5.83 -3.56 12.15
C THR A 32 4.60 -3.09 12.96
N ARG A 33 4.39 -1.78 13.07
CA ARG A 33 3.23 -1.22 13.80
C ARG A 33 1.89 -1.49 13.10
N THR A 34 1.86 -1.51 11.77
CA THR A 34 0.65 -1.85 11.00
C THR A 34 0.32 -3.34 11.09
N ARG A 35 1.32 -4.24 11.09
CA ARG A 35 1.10 -5.68 11.30
C ARG A 35 0.57 -6.01 12.70
N ASP A 36 1.12 -5.38 13.74
CA ASP A 36 0.73 -5.66 15.13
C ASP A 36 -0.67 -5.09 15.48
N ARG A 37 -1.14 -4.08 14.73
CA ARG A 37 -2.51 -3.57 14.80
C ARG A 37 -3.48 -4.42 13.97
N ALA A 38 -3.09 -4.85 12.76
CA ALA A 38 -3.89 -5.74 11.92
C ALA A 38 -4.12 -7.13 12.55
N ALA A 39 -3.19 -7.62 13.39
CA ALA A 39 -3.37 -8.88 14.11
C ALA A 39 -4.34 -8.78 15.31
N ARG A 40 -4.61 -7.56 15.81
CA ARG A 40 -5.57 -7.32 16.90
C ARG A 40 -7.00 -7.04 16.40
N ASP A 41 -7.15 -6.55 15.17
CA ASP A 41 -8.44 -6.19 14.56
C ASP A 41 -8.98 -7.25 13.59
N VAL A 42 -8.73 -8.54 13.84
CA VAL A 42 -9.44 -9.62 13.12
C VAL A 42 -10.88 -9.65 13.64
N LEU A 43 -11.71 -8.77 13.10
CA LEU A 43 -13.15 -8.77 13.30
C LEU A 43 -13.75 -9.98 12.58
N GLU A 44 -14.07 -11.02 13.35
CA GLU A 44 -14.89 -12.14 12.91
C GLU A 44 -16.34 -11.64 12.76
N LEU A 45 -16.69 -11.13 11.58
CA LEU A 45 -18.08 -10.80 11.23
C LEU A 45 -18.84 -12.09 10.97
N SER A 46 -19.33 -12.72 12.04
CA SER A 46 -20.42 -13.68 11.93
C SER A 46 -21.69 -12.95 11.49
N ALA A 47 -22.34 -13.44 10.44
CA ALA A 47 -23.50 -12.82 9.79
C ALA A 47 -24.78 -12.71 10.66
N ASP A 48 -24.70 -13.05 11.94
CA ASP A 48 -25.83 -13.01 12.88
C ASP A 48 -25.69 -11.90 13.94
N ASN A 49 -24.65 -11.07 13.87
CA ASN A 49 -24.52 -9.92 14.76
C ASN A 49 -25.26 -8.72 14.15
N ALA A 50 -26.59 -8.76 14.23
CA ALA A 50 -27.40 -7.57 14.07
C ALA A 50 -26.96 -6.57 15.15
N VAL A 51 -26.25 -5.52 14.72
CA VAL A 51 -25.94 -4.38 15.58
C VAL A 51 -27.27 -3.71 15.89
N ASP A 52 -27.86 -4.05 17.04
CA ASP A 52 -28.94 -3.26 17.61
C ASP A 52 -28.36 -1.86 17.86
N ASP A 53 -28.99 -0.83 17.30
CA ASP A 53 -28.51 0.57 17.31
C ASP A 53 -28.41 1.16 18.73
N HIS A 54 -28.71 0.37 19.77
CA HIS A 54 -28.77 0.78 21.16
C HIS A 54 -27.52 0.49 22.01
N ASP A 55 -26.54 -0.28 21.53
CA ASP A 55 -25.42 -0.73 22.39
C ASP A 55 -24.02 -0.34 21.88
N MET A 56 -23.91 0.85 21.29
CA MET A 56 -22.62 1.54 21.24
C MET A 56 -22.26 1.98 22.67
N PRO A 57 -21.12 1.55 23.25
CA PRO A 57 -20.71 2.05 24.55
C PRO A 57 -20.46 3.55 24.43
N HIS A 58 -21.41 4.34 24.91
CA HIS A 58 -21.24 5.75 25.14
C HIS A 58 -20.12 5.85 26.20
N MET A 59 -18.89 6.12 25.77
CA MET A 59 -17.81 6.52 26.65
C MET A 59 -18.18 7.89 27.23
N THR A 60 -19.08 7.91 28.22
CA THR A 60 -19.32 9.06 29.08
C THR A 60 -18.26 9.06 30.17
N ALA A 61 -17.01 9.22 29.76
CA ALA A 61 -16.04 9.82 30.66
C ALA A 61 -16.49 11.27 30.89
N PRO A 62 -16.61 11.77 32.14
CA PRO A 62 -16.87 13.17 32.39
C PRO A 62 -15.67 13.97 31.87
N LEU A 63 -15.75 14.41 30.61
CA LEU A 63 -14.93 15.49 30.12
C LEU A 63 -15.67 16.74 30.54
N ASP A 64 -15.20 17.39 31.60
CA ASP A 64 -15.62 18.73 32.03
C ASP A 64 -15.16 19.79 31.00
N GLY A 65 -15.54 19.58 29.75
CA GLY A 65 -15.41 20.52 28.65
C GLY A 65 -16.82 20.75 28.13
N GLN A 66 -17.35 21.94 28.41
CA GLN A 66 -18.53 22.48 27.76
C GLN A 66 -18.24 22.54 26.26
N PHE A 67 -18.56 21.47 25.53
CA PHE A 67 -18.71 21.55 24.09
C PHE A 67 -20.07 22.19 23.87
N ASP A 68 -20.09 23.38 23.30
CA ASP A 68 -21.31 23.98 22.80
C ASP A 68 -21.88 23.06 21.70
N ASP A 69 -22.83 22.20 22.08
CA ASP A 69 -23.48 21.19 21.24
C ASP A 69 -24.35 21.79 20.11
N ASP A 70 -24.37 23.10 19.94
CA ASP A 70 -25.29 23.80 19.02
C ASP A 70 -24.69 24.15 17.64
N ALA A 71 -23.51 23.64 17.31
CA ALA A 71 -22.94 23.78 15.96
C ALA A 71 -22.47 22.45 15.39
N GLY A 72 -23.39 21.47 15.34
CA GLY A 72 -23.22 20.31 14.47
C GLY A 72 -22.86 20.79 13.06
N LEU A 73 -21.69 20.37 12.55
CA LEU A 73 -21.14 20.80 11.25
C LEU A 73 -22.09 20.53 10.06
N ILE A 74 -23.06 19.64 10.28
CA ILE A 74 -24.16 19.36 9.36
C ILE A 74 -25.46 19.29 10.14
N ASP A 75 -26.53 19.75 9.50
CA ASP A 75 -27.89 19.58 10.00
C ASP A 75 -28.23 18.08 10.12
N ASN A 76 -28.86 17.70 11.23
CA ASN A 76 -29.17 16.30 11.55
C ASN A 76 -30.05 15.64 10.48
N ALA A 77 -31.00 16.37 9.87
CA ALA A 77 -31.84 15.83 8.82
C ALA A 77 -31.02 15.55 7.53
N LYS A 78 -30.01 16.38 7.23
CA LYS A 78 -29.07 16.12 6.12
C LYS A 78 -28.19 14.91 6.39
N ALA A 79 -27.71 14.75 7.62
CA ALA A 79 -26.93 13.58 8.03
C ALA A 79 -27.73 12.28 7.86
N GLN A 80 -29.01 12.27 8.27
CA GLN A 80 -29.92 11.14 8.08
C GLN A 80 -30.16 10.82 6.59
N SER A 81 -30.35 11.84 5.76
CA SER A 81 -30.54 11.67 4.30
C SER A 81 -29.32 11.07 3.61
N LEU A 82 -28.11 11.47 4.02
CA LEU A 82 -26.85 10.91 3.51
C LEU A 82 -26.68 9.45 3.93
N ARG A 83 -26.98 9.11 5.19
CA ARG A 83 -26.93 7.73 5.68
C ARG A 83 -27.89 6.82 4.90
N HIS A 84 -29.11 7.29 4.64
CA HIS A 84 -30.11 6.54 3.86
C HIS A 84 -29.67 6.30 2.40
N SER A 85 -29.08 7.32 1.77
CA SER A 85 -28.55 7.19 0.41
C SER A 85 -27.36 6.21 0.35
N LEU A 86 -26.50 6.24 1.38
CA LEU A 86 -25.37 5.33 1.50
C LEU A 86 -25.82 3.89 1.76
N SER A 87 -26.84 3.66 2.58
CA SER A 87 -27.38 2.31 2.82
C SER A 87 -28.00 1.70 1.55
N ALA A 88 -28.70 2.51 0.74
CA ALA A 88 -29.23 2.03 -0.55
C ALA A 88 -28.11 1.62 -1.52
N LEU A 89 -27.01 2.38 -1.55
CA LEU A 89 -25.83 2.01 -2.34
C LEU A 89 -25.12 0.78 -1.77
N ALA A 90 -25.04 0.64 -0.44
CA ALA A 90 -24.46 -0.53 0.21
C ALA A 90 -25.25 -1.80 -0.12
N THR A 91 -26.59 -1.76 -0.13
CA THR A 91 -27.42 -2.91 -0.54
C THR A 91 -27.25 -3.27 -2.02
N LEU A 92 -26.92 -2.31 -2.88
CA LEU A 92 -26.62 -2.56 -4.30
C LEU A 92 -25.18 -3.08 -4.50
N ALA A 93 -24.30 -2.75 -3.56
CA ALA A 93 -22.89 -3.12 -3.56
C ALA A 93 -22.61 -4.42 -2.79
N GLU A 94 -23.61 -5.02 -2.13
CA GLU A 94 -23.48 -6.36 -1.54
C GLU A 94 -23.08 -7.35 -2.63
N PRO A 95 -21.83 -7.87 -2.60
CA PRO A 95 -21.42 -8.89 -3.54
C PRO A 95 -22.04 -10.21 -3.09
N GLY A 96 -23.22 -10.52 -3.62
CA GLY A 96 -23.91 -11.81 -3.39
C GLY A 96 -23.18 -13.03 -3.97
N VAL A 97 -21.93 -12.89 -4.40
CA VAL A 97 -21.11 -13.98 -4.94
C VAL A 97 -19.70 -13.80 -4.37
N SER A 98 -19.31 -14.70 -3.46
CA SER A 98 -17.91 -14.91 -3.08
C SER A 98 -17.09 -14.93 -4.36
N PRO A 99 -15.99 -14.17 -4.47
CA PRO A 99 -15.20 -14.15 -5.70
C PRO A 99 -14.75 -15.57 -5.98
N GLN A 100 -15.44 -16.24 -6.91
CA GLN A 100 -14.92 -17.44 -7.50
C GLN A 100 -13.61 -16.98 -8.11
N ILE A 101 -12.52 -17.58 -7.64
CA ILE A 101 -11.24 -17.57 -8.32
C ILE A 101 -11.45 -18.35 -9.62
N VAL A 102 -12.29 -17.83 -10.53
CA VAL A 102 -12.26 -18.20 -11.94
C VAL A 102 -10.90 -17.71 -12.39
N ARG A 103 -9.94 -18.64 -12.47
CA ARG A 103 -8.55 -18.47 -12.93
C ARG A 103 -8.24 -17.01 -13.24
N SER A 104 -7.62 -16.32 -12.28
CA SER A 104 -7.46 -14.86 -12.17
C SER A 104 -6.90 -14.09 -13.39
N GLY A 105 -6.77 -14.70 -14.56
CA GLY A 105 -6.14 -14.11 -15.74
C GLY A 105 -6.92 -14.15 -17.06
N GLU A 106 -8.09 -14.80 -17.18
CA GLU A 106 -8.72 -14.94 -18.53
C GLU A 106 -9.70 -13.81 -18.88
N THR A 107 -10.32 -13.15 -17.90
CA THR A 107 -11.19 -11.96 -18.13
C THR A 107 -10.97 -10.85 -17.09
N SER A 108 -9.87 -10.91 -16.34
CA SER A 108 -9.43 -9.87 -15.41
C SER A 108 -8.63 -8.78 -16.14
N LEU A 109 -8.62 -7.55 -15.61
CA LEU A 109 -7.74 -6.46 -16.04
C LEU A 109 -6.27 -6.92 -16.17
N GLU A 110 -5.83 -7.82 -15.29
CA GLU A 110 -4.50 -8.44 -15.35
C GLU A 110 -4.24 -9.12 -16.70
N GLY A 111 -5.22 -9.85 -17.24
CA GLY A 111 -5.12 -10.52 -18.53
C GLY A 111 -4.92 -9.52 -19.67
N MET A 112 -5.68 -8.42 -19.67
CA MET A 112 -5.56 -7.35 -20.67
C MET A 112 -4.21 -6.62 -20.58
N VAL A 113 -3.75 -6.29 -19.37
CA VAL A 113 -2.43 -5.66 -19.16
C VAL A 113 -1.30 -6.60 -19.57
N ARG A 114 -1.42 -7.90 -19.30
CA ARG A 114 -0.44 -8.91 -19.72
C ARG A 114 -0.33 -8.98 -21.24
N GLU A 115 -1.45 -9.02 -21.96
CA GLU A 115 -1.43 -9.04 -23.43
C GLU A 115 -0.84 -7.74 -24.01
N MET A 116 -1.06 -6.60 -23.36
CA MET A 116 -0.42 -5.33 -23.76
C MET A 116 1.07 -5.26 -23.43
N LEU A 117 1.53 -5.84 -22.32
CA LEU A 117 2.95 -5.82 -21.91
C LEU A 117 3.81 -6.83 -22.67
N LYS A 118 3.20 -7.91 -23.16
CA LYS A 118 3.89 -8.98 -23.90
C LYS A 118 4.73 -8.49 -25.10
N PRO A 119 4.23 -7.61 -26.00
CA PRO A 119 5.05 -7.10 -27.11
C PRO A 119 6.22 -6.23 -26.63
N VAL A 120 6.04 -5.41 -25.60
CA VAL A 120 7.10 -4.53 -25.08
C VAL A 120 8.21 -5.34 -24.43
N LEU A 121 7.85 -6.33 -23.61
CA LEU A 121 8.81 -7.26 -23.00
C LEU A 121 9.54 -8.09 -24.03
N LYS A 122 8.85 -8.55 -25.08
CA LYS A 122 9.47 -9.29 -26.17
C LYS A 122 10.52 -8.44 -26.90
N GLN A 123 10.17 -7.22 -27.30
CA GLN A 123 11.10 -6.32 -27.98
C GLN A 123 12.33 -6.05 -27.10
N TRP A 124 12.09 -5.75 -25.82
CA TRP A 124 13.19 -5.53 -24.88
C TRP A 124 14.10 -6.74 -24.74
N LEU A 125 13.54 -7.96 -24.64
CA LEU A 125 14.32 -9.19 -24.61
C LEU A 125 15.10 -9.39 -25.90
N ASP A 126 14.49 -9.19 -27.06
CA ASP A 126 15.16 -9.34 -28.35
C ASP A 126 16.36 -8.36 -28.47
N ASP A 127 16.26 -7.16 -27.91
CA ASP A 127 17.31 -6.14 -27.96
C ASP A 127 18.41 -6.32 -26.88
N ASN A 128 18.06 -6.80 -25.67
CA ASN A 128 18.97 -6.78 -24.52
C ASN A 128 19.48 -8.17 -24.09
N LEU A 129 18.78 -9.25 -24.47
CA LEU A 129 19.18 -10.61 -24.10
C LEU A 129 20.53 -11.03 -24.72
N PRO A 130 20.85 -10.72 -26.00
CA PRO A 130 22.11 -11.16 -26.61
C PRO A 130 23.33 -10.68 -25.81
N ASP A 131 23.42 -9.39 -25.52
CA ASP A 131 24.53 -8.78 -24.79
C ASP A 131 24.72 -9.37 -23.39
N MET A 132 23.61 -9.59 -22.66
CA MET A 132 23.66 -10.21 -21.33
C MET A 132 24.20 -11.64 -21.38
N VAL A 133 23.76 -12.41 -22.39
CA VAL A 133 24.20 -13.81 -22.56
C VAL A 133 25.67 -13.84 -22.97
N GLU A 134 26.12 -13.00 -23.90
CA GLU A 134 27.52 -12.92 -24.30
C GLU A 134 28.43 -12.59 -23.11
N ALA A 135 28.05 -11.61 -22.29
CA ALA A 135 28.80 -11.26 -21.09
C ALA A 135 28.87 -12.40 -20.07
N MET A 136 27.79 -13.18 -19.93
CA MET A 136 27.74 -14.35 -19.03
C MET A 136 28.57 -15.52 -19.58
N VAL A 137 28.48 -15.80 -20.88
CA VAL A 137 29.26 -16.85 -21.56
C VAL A 137 30.75 -16.51 -21.56
N ALA A 138 31.13 -15.25 -21.82
CA ALA A 138 32.53 -14.82 -21.78
C ALA A 138 33.13 -15.02 -20.38
N LYS A 139 32.38 -14.70 -19.32
CA LYS A 139 32.77 -14.97 -17.92
C LYS A 139 32.92 -16.47 -17.66
N GLU A 140 32.00 -17.28 -18.18
CA GLU A 140 31.99 -18.73 -17.98
C GLU A 140 33.15 -19.42 -18.71
N ILE A 141 33.47 -19.01 -19.95
CA ILE A 141 34.65 -19.49 -20.68
C ILE A 141 35.93 -19.12 -19.94
N ALA A 142 36.08 -17.85 -19.53
CA ALA A 142 37.26 -17.40 -18.79
C ALA A 142 37.46 -18.18 -17.47
N ARG A 143 36.37 -18.59 -16.82
CA ARG A 143 36.40 -19.43 -15.62
C ARG A 143 36.90 -20.84 -15.92
N ILE A 144 36.43 -21.46 -17.00
CA ILE A 144 36.83 -22.82 -17.42
C ILE A 144 38.30 -22.83 -17.85
N THR A 145 38.72 -21.86 -18.66
CA THR A 145 40.11 -21.76 -19.17
C THR A 145 41.13 -21.46 -18.07
N ARG A 146 40.73 -20.86 -16.95
CA ARG A 146 41.60 -20.67 -15.78
C ARG A 146 41.74 -21.93 -14.91
N LYS A 147 40.74 -22.80 -14.94
CA LYS A 147 40.67 -23.99 -14.08
C LYS A 147 41.22 -25.26 -14.76
N GLY A 148 41.24 -25.31 -16.08
CA GLY A 148 41.94 -26.33 -16.87
C GLY A 148 43.40 -25.95 -17.10
#